data_AF-A0A645GB19-F1
#
_entry.id   AF-A0A645GB19-F1
#
_cell.length_a   1.000
_cell.length_b   1.000
_cell.length_c   1.000
_cell.angle_alpha   90.00
_cell.angle_beta   90.00
_cell.angle_gamma   90.00
#
_symmetry.space_group_name_H-M   'P 1'
#
loop_
_entity.id
_entity.type
_entity.pdbx_description
1 polymer ?
#
loop_
_entity_poly.entity_id
_entity_poly.type
_entity_poly.pdbx_seq_one_letter_code
_entity_poly.pdbx_strand_id
1 'polypeptide(L)'
;MCLIHDFGEAITGDIPSFLKTKDHEETEESAVKALLSALPEPQRGELSKLVVEMDALATTEARLYKALDKLEAVIQHNESDICTWLPLEYELQQTYAQENAAEFPYLKELRALMLKDTLKKIEDAKEKQA
;
A
#
# COMPACT_ATOMS: atom_id res chain seq x y z
N MET A 1 7.53 -3.78 -10.55
CA MET A 1 7.29 -3.38 -9.16
C MET A 1 5.81 -3.56 -8.82
N CYS A 2 4.89 -2.74 -9.34
CA CYS A 2 3.45 -2.86 -9.04
C CYS A 2 2.87 -4.27 -9.27
N LEU A 3 3.32 -4.99 -10.29
CA LEU A 3 2.82 -6.35 -10.56
C LEU A 3 3.28 -7.43 -9.57
N ILE A 4 4.35 -7.18 -8.82
CA ILE A 4 5.02 -8.20 -8.01
C ILE A 4 5.26 -7.77 -6.56
N HIS A 5 4.78 -6.60 -6.14
CA HIS A 5 5.07 -6.07 -4.81
C HIS A 5 4.50 -6.94 -3.69
N ASP A 6 3.28 -7.43 -3.86
CA ASP A 6 2.64 -8.34 -2.90
C ASP A 6 2.77 -9.81 -3.32
N PHE A 7 3.84 -10.17 -4.03
CA PHE A 7 4.01 -11.53 -4.54
C PHE A 7 4.08 -12.57 -3.41
N GLY A 8 4.59 -12.19 -2.24
CA GLY A 8 4.62 -13.03 -1.03
C GLY A 8 3.24 -13.33 -0.45
N GLU A 9 2.27 -12.42 -0.63
CA GLU A 9 0.92 -12.55 -0.08
C GLU A 9 0.12 -13.69 -0.72
N ALA A 10 0.55 -14.19 -1.87
CA ALA A 10 0.05 -15.44 -2.44
C ALA A 10 0.25 -16.66 -1.51
N ILE A 11 1.21 -16.58 -0.58
CA ILE A 11 1.52 -17.64 0.40
C ILE A 11 1.08 -17.23 1.81
N THR A 12 1.36 -15.98 2.22
CA THR A 12 1.07 -15.52 3.59
C THR A 12 -0.36 -15.05 3.79
N GLY A 13 -1.08 -14.76 2.71
CA GLY A 13 -2.27 -13.93 2.73
C GLY A 13 -1.94 -12.45 2.93
N ASP A 14 -2.92 -11.59 2.65
CA ASP A 14 -2.87 -10.16 2.92
C ASP A 14 -3.07 -9.91 4.43
N ILE A 15 -2.18 -9.12 5.02
CA ILE A 15 -2.21 -8.73 6.44
C ILE A 15 -2.33 -7.21 6.49
N PRO A 16 -3.41 -6.67 7.10
CA PRO A 16 -3.60 -5.23 7.22
C PRO A 16 -2.37 -4.54 7.80
N SER A 17 -1.99 -3.39 7.24
CA SER A 17 -0.72 -2.75 7.60
C SER A 17 -0.59 -2.40 9.08
N PHE A 18 -1.70 -2.14 9.77
CA PHE A 18 -1.72 -1.86 11.22
C PHE A 18 -1.68 -3.12 12.11
N LEU A 19 -1.75 -4.32 11.52
CA LEU A 19 -1.57 -5.63 12.17
C LEU A 19 -0.24 -6.30 11.79
N LYS A 20 0.52 -5.77 10.80
CA LYS A 20 1.83 -6.33 10.44
C LYS A 20 2.79 -6.23 11.63
N THR A 21 3.53 -7.32 11.83
CA THR A 21 4.55 -7.48 12.88
C THR A 21 5.86 -7.88 12.20
N LYS A 22 6.98 -7.80 12.93
CA LYS A 22 8.29 -8.23 12.41
C LYS A 22 8.28 -9.70 11.98
N ASP A 23 7.59 -10.56 12.71
CA ASP A 23 7.50 -11.99 12.37
C ASP A 23 6.69 -12.19 11.07
N HIS A 24 5.68 -11.36 10.83
CA HIS A 24 4.95 -11.35 9.55
C HIS A 24 5.87 -10.94 8.39
N GLU A 25 6.65 -9.87 8.58
CA GLU A 25 7.62 -9.39 7.57
C GLU A 25 8.68 -10.46 7.22
N GLU A 26 9.25 -11.12 8.23
CA GLU A 26 10.24 -12.19 8.01
C GLU A 26 9.65 -13.40 7.29
N THR A 27 8.39 -13.72 7.59
CA THR A 27 7.66 -14.81 6.93
C THR A 27 7.38 -14.47 5.47
N GLU A 28 6.93 -13.25 5.20
CA GLU A 28 6.65 -12.75 3.85
C GLU A 28 7.92 -12.68 3.00
N GLU A 29 9.03 -12.18 3.55
CA GLU A 29 10.34 -12.15 2.87
C GLU A 29 10.80 -13.57 2.50
N SER A 30 10.59 -14.53 3.40
CA SER A 30 10.92 -15.94 3.17
C SER A 30 10.05 -16.55 2.06
N ALA A 31 8.76 -16.19 2.01
CA ALA A 31 7.84 -16.62 0.96
C ALA A 31 8.25 -16.06 -0.42
N VAL A 32 8.58 -14.76 -0.49
CA VAL A 32 9.08 -14.13 -1.72
C VAL A 32 10.34 -14.83 -2.22
N LYS A 33 11.32 -15.08 -1.33
CA LYS A 33 12.55 -15.81 -1.70
C LYS A 33 12.25 -17.21 -2.25
N ALA A 34 11.35 -17.95 -1.60
CA ALA A 34 10.95 -19.28 -2.04
C ALA A 34 10.31 -19.24 -3.45
N LEU A 35 9.37 -18.32 -3.67
CA LEU A 35 8.70 -18.15 -4.97
C LEU A 35 9.68 -17.77 -6.08
N LEU A 36 10.57 -16.81 -5.83
CA LEU A 36 11.60 -16.40 -6.80
C LEU A 36 12.56 -17.56 -7.12
N SER A 37 12.93 -18.36 -6.11
CA SER A 37 13.83 -19.50 -6.30
C SER A 37 13.26 -20.61 -7.19
N ALA A 38 11.93 -20.65 -7.37
CA ALA A 38 11.27 -21.59 -8.27
C ALA A 38 11.31 -21.16 -9.75
N LEU A 39 11.60 -19.89 -10.03
CA LEU A 39 11.62 -19.37 -11.40
C LEU A 39 12.91 -19.79 -12.14
N PRO A 40 12.84 -20.04 -13.46
CA PRO A 40 14.04 -20.24 -14.29
C PRO A 40 14.79 -18.92 -14.50
N GLU A 41 16.03 -19.03 -15.01
CA GLU A 41 16.75 -17.87 -15.53
C GLU A 41 16.26 -17.53 -16.96
N PRO A 42 16.21 -16.23 -17.33
CA PRO A 42 16.73 -15.08 -16.58
C PRO A 42 15.75 -14.45 -15.56
N GLN A 43 14.51 -14.94 -15.48
CA GLN A 43 13.44 -14.28 -14.71
C GLN A 43 13.74 -14.20 -13.22
N ARG A 44 14.31 -15.27 -12.65
CA ARG A 44 14.76 -15.28 -11.25
C ARG A 44 15.71 -14.13 -10.96
N GLY A 45 16.76 -13.97 -11.76
CA GLY A 45 17.76 -12.92 -11.57
C GLY A 45 17.19 -11.52 -11.72
N GLU A 46 16.32 -11.30 -12.71
CA GLU A 46 15.68 -10.00 -12.95
C GLU A 46 14.73 -9.61 -11.81
N LEU A 47 13.83 -10.51 -11.41
CA LEU A 47 12.85 -10.21 -10.37
C LEU A 47 13.49 -10.11 -8.98
N SER A 48 14.54 -10.90 -8.69
CA SER A 48 15.26 -10.77 -7.43
C SER A 48 15.92 -9.41 -7.27
N LYS A 49 16.51 -8.86 -8.35
CA LYS A 49 17.06 -7.50 -8.33
C LYS A 49 15.96 -6.46 -8.13
N LEU A 50 14.80 -6.67 -8.75
CA LEU A 50 13.66 -5.77 -8.63
C LEU A 50 13.11 -5.73 -7.20
N VAL A 51 13.01 -6.87 -6.52
CA VAL A 51 12.60 -6.94 -5.11
C VAL A 51 13.59 -6.19 -4.22
N VAL A 52 14.90 -6.41 -4.40
CA VAL A 52 15.93 -5.67 -3.63
C VAL A 52 15.83 -4.16 -3.84
N GLU A 53 15.57 -3.71 -5.07
CA GLU A 53 15.38 -2.29 -5.39
C GLU A 53 14.14 -1.71 -4.71
N MET A 54 13.06 -2.48 -4.68
CA MET A 54 11.80 -2.12 -4.04
C MET A 54 11.96 -1.97 -2.53
N ASP A 55 12.59 -2.94 -1.87
CA ASP A 55 12.84 -2.92 -0.42
C ASP A 55 13.73 -1.74 -0.01
N ALA A 56 14.72 -1.40 -0.84
CA ALA A 56 15.64 -0.30 -0.57
C ALA A 56 15.03 1.08 -0.84
N LEU A 57 13.93 1.18 -1.60
CA LEU A 57 13.32 2.43 -2.07
C LEU A 57 14.34 3.40 -2.70
N ALA A 58 15.38 2.87 -3.34
CA ALA A 58 16.55 3.63 -3.76
C ALA A 58 16.28 4.47 -5.02
N THR A 59 15.47 3.95 -5.94
CA THR A 59 15.15 4.59 -7.22
C THR A 59 13.87 5.41 -7.14
N THR A 60 13.70 6.33 -8.10
CA THR A 60 12.48 7.11 -8.23
C THR A 60 11.28 6.21 -8.50
N GLU A 61 11.45 5.17 -9.31
CA GLU A 61 10.45 4.14 -9.60
C GLU A 61 10.06 3.35 -8.34
N ALA A 62 11.04 3.00 -7.49
CA ALA A 62 10.78 2.33 -6.21
C ALA A 62 9.95 3.21 -5.27
N ARG A 63 10.29 4.49 -5.13
CA ARG A 63 9.49 5.42 -4.31
C ARG A 63 8.12 5.71 -4.92
N LEU A 64 8.03 5.76 -6.25
CA LEU A 64 6.79 6.02 -6.96
C LEU A 64 5.80 4.87 -6.78
N TYR A 65 6.20 3.61 -7.00
CA TYR A 65 5.26 2.50 -6.78
C TYR A 65 4.80 2.45 -5.33
N LYS A 66 5.69 2.71 -4.36
CA LYS A 66 5.32 2.67 -2.94
C LYS A 66 4.33 3.77 -2.57
N ALA A 67 4.41 4.92 -3.22
CA ALA A 67 3.40 5.96 -3.10
C ALA A 67 2.07 5.51 -3.70
N LEU A 68 2.08 4.91 -4.90
CA LEU A 68 0.88 4.41 -5.55
C LEU A 68 0.17 3.31 -4.75
N ASP A 69 0.92 2.31 -4.27
CA ASP A 69 0.48 1.24 -3.38
C ASP A 69 -0.32 1.80 -2.18
N LYS A 70 0.26 2.76 -1.45
CA LYS A 70 -0.44 3.34 -0.29
C LYS A 70 -1.61 4.26 -0.66
N LEU A 71 -1.55 4.95 -1.79
CA LEU A 71 -2.65 5.80 -2.24
C LEU A 71 -3.87 4.94 -2.64
N GLU A 72 -3.62 3.78 -3.23
CA GLU A 72 -4.65 2.82 -3.60
C GLU A 72 -5.52 2.44 -2.40
N ALA A 73 -4.91 2.13 -1.25
CA ALA A 73 -5.64 1.83 -0.02
C ALA A 73 -6.59 2.97 0.42
N VAL A 74 -6.16 4.23 0.30
CA VAL A 74 -7.02 5.39 0.65
C VAL A 74 -8.17 5.53 -0.35
N ILE A 75 -7.92 5.31 -1.64
CA ILE A 75 -8.96 5.32 -2.68
C ILE A 75 -9.99 4.22 -2.40
N GLN A 76 -9.55 2.99 -2.13
CA GLN A 76 -10.43 1.88 -1.80
C GLN A 76 -11.32 2.19 -0.60
N HIS A 77 -10.78 2.81 0.45
CA HIS A 77 -11.58 3.23 1.61
C HIS A 77 -12.61 4.30 1.22
N ASN A 78 -12.21 5.30 0.44
CA ASN A 78 -13.13 6.33 -0.01
C ASN A 78 -14.27 5.76 -0.87
N GLU A 79 -14.05 4.67 -1.60
CA GLU A 79 -15.06 3.97 -2.40
C GLU A 79 -15.88 2.94 -1.59
N SER A 80 -15.34 2.37 -0.51
CA SER A 80 -16.03 1.37 0.32
C SER A 80 -17.18 1.96 1.13
N ASP A 81 -18.11 1.15 1.62
CA ASP A 81 -19.13 1.65 2.55
C ASP A 81 -18.48 2.07 3.87
N ILE A 82 -18.83 3.24 4.40
CA ILE A 82 -18.25 3.72 5.66
C ILE A 82 -18.57 2.81 6.86
N CYS A 83 -19.61 1.98 6.78
CA CYS A 83 -19.92 1.01 7.82
C CYS A 83 -18.87 -0.13 7.91
N THR A 84 -18.04 -0.33 6.89
CA THR A 84 -16.94 -1.30 6.94
C THR A 84 -15.69 -0.74 7.61
N TRP A 85 -15.65 0.58 7.85
CA TRP A 85 -14.48 1.23 8.41
C TRP A 85 -14.35 0.94 9.91
N LEU A 86 -13.15 0.59 10.33
CA LEU A 86 -12.74 0.48 11.72
C LEU A 86 -12.58 1.88 12.35
N PRO A 87 -12.72 2.02 13.68
CA PRO A 87 -12.54 3.31 14.35
C PRO A 87 -11.21 4.00 14.05
N LEU A 88 -10.12 3.23 13.92
CA LEU A 88 -8.79 3.76 13.61
C LEU A 88 -8.69 4.33 12.18
N GLU A 89 -9.50 3.82 11.24
CA GLU A 89 -9.40 4.17 9.82
C GLU A 89 -9.88 5.60 9.55
N TYR A 90 -10.76 6.14 10.40
CA TYR A 90 -11.18 7.53 10.34
C TYR A 90 -10.01 8.51 10.42
N GLU A 91 -9.01 8.23 11.26
CA GLU A 91 -7.79 9.03 11.36
C GLU A 91 -6.75 8.58 10.35
N LEU A 92 -6.57 7.26 10.18
CA LEU A 92 -5.55 6.70 9.29
C LEU A 92 -5.72 7.22 7.86
N GLN A 93 -6.92 7.17 7.27
CA GLN A 93 -7.12 7.57 5.88
C GLN A 93 -6.92 9.08 5.64
N GLN A 94 -6.91 9.90 6.69
CA GLN A 94 -6.58 11.33 6.57
C GLN A 94 -5.07 11.59 6.44
N THR A 95 -4.22 10.72 6.95
CA THR A 95 -2.75 10.92 7.01
C THR A 95 -1.98 9.92 6.15
N TYR A 96 -2.58 8.76 5.86
CA TYR A 96 -1.92 7.68 5.11
C TYR A 96 -1.45 8.14 3.72
N ALA A 97 -0.32 7.60 3.27
CA ALA A 97 0.36 7.94 2.01
C ALA A 97 0.86 9.39 1.85
N GLN A 98 0.63 10.30 2.80
CA GLN A 98 0.97 11.72 2.64
C GLN A 98 2.46 11.96 2.41
N GLU A 99 3.33 11.36 3.21
CA GLU A 99 4.78 11.50 3.07
C GLU A 99 5.29 10.85 1.78
N ASN A 100 4.76 9.67 1.44
CA ASN A 100 5.15 8.94 0.23
C ASN A 100 4.81 9.71 -1.05
N ALA A 101 3.68 10.42 -1.08
CA ALA A 101 3.27 11.22 -2.23
C ALA A 101 3.99 12.58 -2.31
N ALA A 102 4.60 13.07 -1.23
CA ALA A 102 5.09 14.45 -1.11
C ALA A 102 6.18 14.81 -2.11
N GLU A 103 7.03 13.84 -2.49
CA GLU A 103 8.11 14.02 -3.46
C GLU A 103 7.58 14.23 -4.90
N PHE A 104 6.39 13.70 -5.21
CA PHE A 104 5.84 13.69 -6.57
C PHE A 104 4.73 14.75 -6.69
N PRO A 105 4.93 15.87 -7.42
CA PRO A 105 3.96 16.98 -7.45
C PRO A 105 2.53 16.54 -7.80
N TYR A 106 2.39 15.69 -8.81
CA TYR A 106 1.08 15.17 -9.21
C TYR A 106 0.44 14.29 -8.14
N LEU A 107 1.20 13.37 -7.51
CA LEU A 107 0.63 12.52 -6.47
C LEU A 107 0.30 13.31 -5.20
N LYS A 108 1.07 14.35 -4.88
CA LYS A 108 0.77 15.27 -3.79
C LYS A 108 -0.57 15.98 -4.00
N GLU A 109 -0.82 16.46 -5.22
CA GLU A 109 -2.11 17.06 -5.58
C GLU A 109 -3.25 16.04 -5.53
N LEU A 110 -3.05 14.85 -6.10
CA LEU A 110 -4.01 13.75 -6.03
C LEU A 110 -4.35 13.37 -4.57
N ARG A 111 -3.33 13.24 -3.71
CA ARG A 111 -3.50 12.93 -2.29
C ARG A 111 -4.34 13.98 -1.56
N ALA A 112 -4.16 15.25 -1.93
CA ALA A 112 -4.94 16.36 -1.36
C ALA A 112 -6.40 16.32 -1.79
N LEU A 113 -6.70 15.86 -3.02
CA LEU A 113 -8.08 15.60 -3.46
C LEU A 113 -8.69 14.43 -2.70
N MET A 114 -7.96 13.31 -2.58
CA MET A 114 -8.41 12.14 -1.83
C MET A 114 -8.73 12.48 -0.36
N LEU A 115 -7.96 13.37 0.27
CA LEU A 115 -8.26 13.84 1.64
C LEU A 115 -9.61 14.56 1.71
N LYS A 116 -9.96 15.37 0.71
CA LYS A 116 -11.26 16.05 0.66
C LYS A 116 -12.39 15.04 0.57
N ASP A 117 -12.21 13.99 -0.23
CA ASP A 117 -13.20 12.91 -0.38
C ASP A 117 -13.37 12.13 0.93
N THR A 118 -12.27 11.79 1.60
CA THR A 118 -12.26 11.16 2.93
C THR A 118 -13.04 12.01 3.95
N LEU A 119 -12.73 13.30 4.07
CA LEU A 119 -13.39 14.21 5.02
C LEU A 119 -14.88 14.36 4.71
N LYS A 120 -15.24 14.50 3.43
CA LYS A 120 -16.63 14.57 2.99
C LYS A 120 -17.40 13.31 3.36
N LYS A 121 -16.84 12.13 3.11
CA LYS A 121 -17.47 10.85 3.43
C LYS A 121 -17.74 10.71 4.93
N ILE A 122 -16.76 11.09 5.76
CA ILE A 122 -16.90 11.09 7.23
C ILE A 122 -18.03 12.02 7.67
N GLU A 123 -18.12 13.22 7.09
CA GLU A 123 -19.17 14.19 7.45
C GLU A 123 -20.56 13.72 7.03
N ASP A 124 -20.71 13.26 5.78
CA ASP A 124 -21.97 12.72 5.25
C ASP A 124 -22.48 11.53 6.11
N ALA A 125 -21.58 10.79 6.76
CA ALA A 125 -21.94 9.69 7.66
C ALA A 125 -22.43 10.15 9.04
N LYS A 126 -21.92 11.27 9.56
CA LYS A 126 -22.42 11.86 10.82
C LYS A 126 -23.82 12.43 10.64
N GLU A 127 -24.07 13.11 9.52
CA GLU A 127 -25.39 13.68 9.22
C GLU A 127 -26.48 12.61 9.12
N LYS A 128 -26.15 11.41 8.63
CA LYS A 128 -27.08 10.27 8.55
C LYS A 128 -27.38 9.61 9.90
N GLN A 129 -26.55 9.86 10.92
CA GLN A 129 -26.71 9.32 12.27
C GLN A 129 -27.37 10.31 13.24
N ALA A 130 -27.56 11.57 12.82
CA ALA A 130 -28.24 12.63 13.56
C ALA A 130 -29.76 12.65 13.28
#